data_AF-A0A6N2M4J8-F1
#
_entry.id   AF-A0A6N2M4J8-F1
#
_cell.length_a   1.000
_cell.length_b   1.000
_cell.length_c   1.000
_cell.angle_alpha   90.00
_cell.angle_beta   90.00
_cell.angle_gamma   90.00
#
_symmetry.space_group_name_H-M   'P 1'
#
loop_
_entity.id
_entity.type
_entity.pdbx_description
1 polymer ?
#
loop_
_entity_poly.entity_id
_entity_poly.type
_entity_poly.pdbx_seq_one_letter_code
_entity_poly.pdbx_strand_id
1 'polypeptide(L)'
;MYLGEIVRRVLLKMAEEAAFFGDTVPPKLKIPFILRTPHMSAMHHDESSDLRVVGSKLKDILEISHTSLKMRKAIVELCDIVATRGARLSAAGIVGIIKKLGRDAVKDGEKQKSVIAMDGGLYEHYSKFSTA
;
A
#
# COMPACT_ATOMS: atom_id res chain seq x y z
N MET A 1 0.45 -5.05 8.57
CA MET A 1 -0.85 -5.29 9.24
C MET A 1 -1.92 -4.29 8.82
N TYR A 2 -1.67 -2.98 8.91
CA TYR A 2 -2.70 -1.94 8.73
C TYR A 2 -2.90 -1.38 7.31
N LEU A 3 -2.00 -1.65 6.36
CA LEU A 3 -2.06 -0.99 5.04
C LEU A 3 -3.37 -1.30 4.28
N GLY A 4 -3.83 -2.55 4.33
CA GLY A 4 -5.11 -2.93 3.73
C GLY A 4 -6.32 -2.24 4.38
N GLU A 5 -6.30 -2.02 5.70
CA GLU A 5 -7.36 -1.30 6.41
C GLU A 5 -7.38 0.19 6.04
N ILE A 6 -6.21 0.79 5.81
CA ILE A 6 -6.11 2.17 5.29
C ILE A 6 -6.75 2.25 3.90
N VAL A 7 -6.42 1.31 3.00
CA VAL A 7 -7.04 1.24 1.67
C VAL A 7 -8.56 1.06 1.78
N ARG A 8 -9.04 0.16 2.65
CA ARG A 8 -10.49 -0.04 2.87
C ARG A 8 -11.19 1.25 3.29
N ARG A 9 -10.61 2.00 4.24
CA ARG A 9 -11.17 3.27 4.71
C ARG A 9 -11.28 4.31 3.60
N VAL A 10 -10.26 4.42 2.76
CA VAL A 10 -10.31 5.34 1.61
C VAL A 10 -11.34 4.88 0.59
N LEU A 11 -11.41 3.58 0.28
CA LEU A 11 -12.41 3.03 -0.63
C LEU A 11 -13.85 3.22 -0.12
N LEU A 12 -14.08 3.06 1.19
CA LEU A 12 -15.37 3.34 1.81
C LEU A 12 -15.75 4.81 1.64
N LYS A 13 -14.83 5.72 1.92
CA LYS A 13 -15.05 7.17 1.76
C LYS A 13 -15.33 7.55 0.30
N MET A 14 -14.59 6.97 -0.65
CA MET A 14 -14.84 7.16 -2.09
C MET A 14 -16.20 6.61 -2.52
N ALA A 15 -16.66 5.52 -1.92
CA ALA A 15 -17.99 4.98 -2.18
C ALA A 15 -19.09 5.92 -1.66
N GLU A 16 -18.91 6.48 -0.46
CA GLU A 16 -19.88 7.35 0.20
C GLU A 16 -19.94 8.76 -0.42
N GLU A 17 -18.81 9.34 -0.79
CA GLU A 17 -18.73 10.75 -1.19
C GLU A 17 -18.65 10.97 -2.71
N ALA A 18 -18.23 9.95 -3.47
CA ALA A 18 -17.99 10.07 -4.91
C ALA A 18 -18.70 9.01 -5.74
N ALA A 19 -19.61 8.23 -5.13
CA ALA A 19 -20.32 7.12 -5.79
C ALA A 19 -19.37 6.20 -6.57
N PHE A 20 -18.16 5.96 -6.06
CA PHE A 20 -17.09 5.29 -6.81
C PHE A 20 -17.48 3.86 -7.25
N PHE A 21 -18.35 3.19 -6.49
CA PHE A 21 -18.90 1.87 -6.82
C PHE A 21 -20.38 1.92 -7.25
N GLY A 22 -20.88 3.10 -7.64
CA GLY A 22 -22.30 3.38 -7.91
C GLY A 22 -23.02 3.98 -6.69
N ASP A 23 -24.35 4.08 -6.80
CA ASP A 23 -25.19 4.77 -5.80
C ASP A 23 -25.27 4.03 -4.46
N THR A 24 -25.05 2.72 -4.46
CA THR A 24 -25.07 1.90 -3.24
C THR A 24 -23.67 1.59 -2.77
N VAL A 25 -23.36 1.96 -1.52
CA VAL A 25 -22.10 1.61 -0.87
C VAL A 25 -22.01 0.10 -0.64
N PRO A 26 -20.98 -0.60 -1.15
CA PRO A 26 -20.77 -2.03 -0.90
C PRO A 26 -20.73 -2.36 0.61
N PRO A 27 -21.63 -3.22 1.13
CA PRO A 27 -21.74 -3.45 2.58
C PRO A 27 -20.46 -3.96 3.24
N LYS A 28 -19.71 -4.82 2.54
CA LYS A 28 -18.43 -5.36 3.02
C LYS A 28 -17.38 -4.29 3.27
N LEU A 29 -17.42 -3.16 2.56
CA LEU A 29 -16.51 -2.05 2.83
C LEU A 29 -16.71 -1.47 4.23
N LYS A 30 -17.86 -1.65 4.89
CA LYS A 30 -18.10 -1.18 6.26
C LYS A 30 -17.51 -2.09 7.33
N ILE A 31 -17.06 -3.29 6.98
CA ILE A 31 -16.50 -4.27 7.93
C ILE A 31 -15.02 -3.92 8.17
N PRO A 32 -14.63 -3.53 9.40
CA PRO A 32 -13.23 -3.22 9.70
C PRO A 32 -12.31 -4.42 9.44
N PHE A 33 -11.10 -4.15 8.96
CA PHE A 33 -10.02 -5.14 8.75
C PHE A 33 -10.31 -6.26 7.74
N ILE A 34 -11.42 -6.21 7.00
CA ILE A 34 -11.74 -7.20 5.97
C ILE A 34 -10.70 -7.22 4.84
N LEU A 35 -10.16 -6.05 4.48
CA LEU A 35 -9.08 -5.91 3.52
C LEU A 35 -7.74 -5.92 4.25
N ARG A 36 -7.00 -7.03 4.17
CA ARG A 36 -5.72 -7.21 4.86
C ARG A 36 -4.53 -6.78 4.01
N THR A 37 -3.37 -6.58 4.65
CA THR A 37 -2.12 -6.22 3.95
C THR A 37 -1.75 -7.18 2.81
N PRO A 38 -1.88 -8.52 2.94
CA PRO A 38 -1.60 -9.43 1.82
C PRO A 38 -2.56 -9.25 0.63
N HIS A 39 -3.81 -8.87 0.89
CA HIS A 39 -4.78 -8.60 -0.19
C HIS A 39 -4.36 -7.35 -0.98
N MET A 40 -3.99 -6.28 -0.28
CA MET A 40 -3.44 -5.07 -0.89
C MET A 40 -2.14 -5.37 -1.65
N SER A 41 -1.21 -6.13 -1.07
CA SER A 41 0.03 -6.52 -1.74
C SER A 41 -0.24 -7.26 -3.05
N ALA A 42 -1.16 -8.23 -3.05
CA ALA A 42 -1.53 -8.95 -4.26
C ALA A 42 -2.15 -8.04 -5.34
N MET A 43 -3.02 -7.10 -4.95
CA MET A 43 -3.58 -6.12 -5.89
C MET A 43 -2.51 -5.17 -6.44
N HIS A 44 -1.57 -4.73 -5.61
CA HIS A 44 -0.55 -3.78 -6.01
C HIS A 44 0.52 -4.40 -6.94
N HIS A 45 0.80 -5.70 -6.81
CA HIS A 45 1.67 -6.45 -7.71
C HIS A 45 0.96 -6.99 -8.97
N ASP A 46 -0.29 -6.62 -9.20
CA ASP A 46 -1.00 -7.06 -10.40
C ASP A 46 -0.43 -6.35 -11.65
N GLU A 47 0.27 -7.12 -12.48
CA GLU A 47 0.85 -6.66 -13.75
C GLU A 47 0.03 -7.11 -14.97
N SER A 48 -1.12 -7.76 -14.76
CA SER A 48 -2.00 -8.13 -15.87
C SER A 48 -2.57 -6.89 -16.55
N SER A 49 -2.72 -6.94 -17.87
CA SER A 49 -3.19 -5.81 -18.68
C SER A 49 -4.61 -5.35 -18.30
N ASP A 50 -5.43 -6.25 -17.76
CA ASP A 50 -6.80 -6.02 -17.30
C ASP A 50 -6.94 -5.89 -15.77
N LEU A 51 -5.83 -5.97 -15.03
CA LEU A 51 -5.79 -5.97 -13.57
C LEU A 51 -6.73 -7.03 -12.97
N ARG A 52 -6.65 -8.27 -13.47
CA ARG A 52 -7.53 -9.37 -13.07
C ARG A 52 -7.43 -9.75 -11.59
N VAL A 53 -6.27 -9.62 -10.97
CA VAL A 53 -6.05 -9.90 -9.54
C VAL A 53 -6.72 -8.83 -8.70
N VAL A 54 -6.67 -7.57 -9.12
CA VAL A 54 -7.47 -6.50 -8.50
C VAL A 54 -8.95 -6.83 -8.59
N GLY A 55 -9.43 -7.18 -9.78
CA GLY A 55 -10.83 -7.58 -9.99
C GLY A 55 -11.26 -8.75 -9.11
N SER A 56 -10.46 -9.82 -9.02
CA SER A 56 -10.78 -11.00 -8.21
C SER A 56 -10.76 -10.69 -6.71
N LYS A 57 -9.78 -9.93 -6.21
CA LYS A 57 -9.73 -9.57 -4.79
C LYS A 57 -10.93 -8.70 -4.38
N LEU A 58 -11.35 -7.76 -5.23
CA LEU A 58 -12.55 -6.96 -4.98
C LEU A 58 -13.82 -7.82 -4.93
N LYS A 59 -13.93 -8.79 -5.85
CA LYS A 59 -15.06 -9.72 -5.87
C LYS A 59 -15.06 -10.65 -4.64
N ASP A 60 -13.95 -11.34 -4.40
CA ASP A 60 -13.88 -12.44 -3.43
C ASP A 60 -13.91 -11.94 -1.98
N ILE A 61 -13.40 -10.73 -1.71
CA ILE A 61 -13.28 -10.19 -0.34
C ILE A 61 -14.40 -9.17 -0.04
N LEU A 62 -14.72 -8.31 -1.01
CA LEU A 62 -15.63 -7.19 -0.81
C LEU A 62 -16.97 -7.37 -1.52
N GLU A 63 -17.18 -8.48 -2.24
CA GLU A 63 -18.39 -8.75 -3.04
C GLU A 63 -18.65 -7.67 -4.10
N ILE A 64 -17.59 -6.97 -4.54
CA ILE A 64 -17.67 -5.92 -5.57
C ILE A 64 -17.39 -6.56 -6.93
N SER A 65 -18.43 -6.72 -7.73
CA SER A 65 -18.36 -7.27 -9.09
C SER A 65 -18.42 -6.17 -10.16
N HIS A 66 -18.21 -6.53 -11.43
CA HIS A 66 -18.36 -5.64 -12.60
C HIS A 66 -17.49 -4.36 -12.57
N THR A 67 -16.30 -4.44 -11.96
CA THR A 67 -15.36 -3.32 -11.92
C THR A 67 -14.74 -3.04 -13.29
N SER A 68 -14.76 -1.76 -13.70
CA SER A 68 -14.10 -1.31 -14.94
C SER A 68 -12.58 -1.27 -14.77
N LEU A 69 -11.83 -1.36 -15.87
CA LEU A 69 -10.37 -1.22 -15.84
C LEU A 69 -9.92 0.12 -15.24
N LYS A 70 -10.65 1.21 -15.52
CA LYS A 70 -10.36 2.54 -14.95
C LYS A 70 -10.47 2.52 -13.42
N MET A 71 -11.50 1.89 -12.87
CA MET A 71 -11.64 1.75 -11.42
C MET A 71 -10.51 0.92 -10.82
N ARG A 72 -10.14 -0.20 -11.47
CA ARG A 72 -9.04 -1.04 -10.99
C ARG A 72 -7.71 -0.29 -10.98
N LYS A 73 -7.42 0.53 -12.01
CA LYS A 73 -6.24 1.40 -12.05
C LYS A 73 -6.20 2.40 -10.89
N ALA A 74 -7.32 3.08 -10.62
CA ALA A 74 -7.41 3.99 -9.47
C ALA A 74 -7.17 3.29 -8.13
N ILE A 75 -7.61 2.03 -7.99
CA ILE A 75 -7.36 1.23 -6.78
C ILE A 75 -5.88 0.85 -6.67
N VAL A 76 -5.20 0.55 -7.78
CA VAL A 76 -3.75 0.32 -7.79
C VAL A 76 -2.99 1.58 -7.40
N GLU A 77 -3.35 2.74 -7.93
CA GLU A 77 -2.77 4.04 -7.53
C GLU A 77 -2.99 4.32 -6.04
N LEU A 78 -4.17 4.01 -5.51
CA LEU A 78 -4.43 4.10 -4.07
C LEU A 78 -3.52 3.16 -3.26
N CYS A 79 -3.26 1.94 -3.76
CA CYS A 79 -2.32 1.03 -3.11
C CYS A 79 -0.90 1.62 -3.11
N ASP A 80 -0.48 2.22 -4.21
CA ASP A 80 0.82 2.89 -4.33
C ASP A 80 0.97 4.05 -3.34
N ILE A 81 0.00 4.95 -3.27
CA ILE A 81 -0.01 6.08 -2.33
C ILE A 81 0.14 5.58 -0.88
N VAL A 82 -0.62 4.55 -0.50
CA VAL A 82 -0.60 4.02 0.87
C VAL A 82 0.71 3.31 1.18
N ALA A 83 1.24 2.51 0.24
CA ALA A 83 2.50 1.79 0.39
C ALA A 83 3.68 2.78 0.49
N THR A 84 3.79 3.72 -0.45
CA THR A 84 4.85 4.73 -0.52
C THR A 84 4.87 5.63 0.70
N ARG A 85 3.69 6.07 1.17
CA ARG A 85 3.61 6.84 2.42
C ARG A 85 4.13 6.02 3.61
N GLY A 86 3.75 4.75 3.69
CA GLY A 86 4.21 3.85 4.75
C GLY A 86 5.74 3.65 4.71
N ALA A 87 6.29 3.37 3.53
CA ALA A 87 7.72 3.18 3.33
C ALA A 87 8.53 4.42 3.72
N ARG A 88 8.10 5.61 3.27
CA ARG A 88 8.75 6.88 3.60
C ARG A 88 8.74 7.21 5.09
N LEU A 89 7.62 6.94 5.78
CA LEU A 89 7.54 7.14 7.23
C LEU A 89 8.48 6.19 7.98
N SER A 90 8.57 4.93 7.56
CA SER A 90 9.54 3.97 8.11
C SER A 90 10.98 4.42 7.85
N ALA A 91 11.30 4.85 6.63
CA ALA A 91 12.62 5.35 6.26
C ALA A 91 13.01 6.61 7.03
N ALA A 92 12.07 7.52 7.32
CA ALA A 92 12.33 8.71 8.11
C ALA A 92 12.83 8.37 9.54
N GLY A 93 12.30 7.31 10.15
CA GLY A 93 12.78 6.82 11.45
C GLY A 93 14.23 6.32 11.37
N ILE A 94 14.56 5.55 10.33
CA ILE A 94 15.92 5.06 10.08
C ILE A 94 16.89 6.23 9.88
N VAL A 95 16.52 7.19 9.04
CA VAL A 95 17.32 8.41 8.80
C VAL A 95 17.50 9.19 10.11
N GLY A 96 16.48 9.29 10.95
CA GLY A 96 16.59 9.93 12.27
C GLY A 96 17.68 9.31 13.16
N ILE A 97 17.78 7.97 13.16
CA ILE A 97 18.83 7.24 13.90
C ILE A 97 20.21 7.52 13.29
N ILE A 98 20.34 7.46 11.96
CA ILE A 98 21.62 7.74 11.27
C ILE A 98 22.11 9.15 11.59
N LYS A 99 21.22 10.14 11.56
CA LYS A 99 21.51 11.53 11.94
C LYS A 99 21.92 11.66 13.40
N LYS A 100 21.20 10.98 14.31
CA LYS A 100 21.53 10.98 15.74
C LYS A 100 22.93 10.42 16.03
N LEU A 101 23.37 9.45 15.22
CA LEU A 101 24.71 8.88 15.27
C LEU A 101 25.78 9.74 14.58
N GLY A 102 25.40 10.85 13.93
CA GLY A 102 26.31 11.70 13.16
C GLY A 102 26.87 11.02 11.91
N ARG A 103 26.13 10.05 11.36
CA ARG A 103 26.53 9.24 10.19
C ARG A 103 25.84 9.67 8.90
N ASP A 104 25.16 10.82 8.90
CA ASP A 104 24.49 11.41 7.75
C ASP A 104 25.37 12.36 6.94
N ALA A 105 26.49 12.82 7.51
CA ALA A 105 27.46 13.68 6.84
C ALA A 105 28.69 12.89 6.39
N VAL A 106 29.13 13.15 5.15
CA VAL A 106 30.42 12.68 4.63
C VAL A 106 31.50 13.55 5.27
N LYS A 107 32.39 12.97 6.07
CA LYS A 107 33.63 13.65 6.48
C LYS A 107 34.59 13.61 5.29
N ASP A 108 35.28 14.71 5.02
CA ASP A 108 36.19 14.83 3.88
C ASP A 108 37.13 13.63 3.79
N GLY A 109 37.06 12.92 2.66
CA GLY A 109 37.90 11.75 2.35
C GLY A 109 37.33 10.38 2.69
N GLU A 110 36.24 10.24 3.47
CA GLU A 110 35.69 8.93 3.86
C GLU A 110 34.26 8.68 3.35
N LYS A 111 34.08 7.63 2.54
CA LYS A 111 32.76 7.09 2.22
C LYS A 111 32.18 6.36 3.44
N GLN A 112 31.46 7.08 4.30
CA GLN A 112 30.69 6.50 5.41
C GLN A 112 29.54 5.61 4.86
N LYS A 113 29.71 4.29 4.91
CA LYS A 113 28.66 3.31 4.59
C LYS A 113 27.91 2.88 5.85
N SER A 114 26.58 2.92 5.80
CA SER A 114 25.70 2.38 6.84
C SER A 114 24.97 1.17 6.30
N VAL A 115 24.97 0.06 7.05
CA VAL A 115 24.20 -1.15 6.73
C VAL A 115 23.05 -1.22 7.72
N ILE A 116 21.83 -1.36 7.20
CA ILE A 116 20.61 -1.49 8.00
C ILE A 116 20.08 -2.89 7.80
N ALA A 117 20.08 -3.70 8.87
CA ALA A 117 19.43 -5.00 8.85
C ALA A 117 17.92 -4.81 8.95
N MET A 118 17.19 -5.38 7.99
CA MET A 118 15.74 -5.28 7.87
C MET A 118 15.14 -6.67 7.98
N ASP A 119 14.05 -6.80 8.74
CA ASP A 119 13.27 -8.02 8.91
C ASP A 119 11.77 -7.66 8.95
N GLY A 120 10.92 -8.62 8.62
CA GLY A 120 9.47 -8.56 8.76
C GLY A 120 8.75 -8.81 7.45
N GLY A 121 7.69 -9.64 7.52
CA GLY A 121 6.97 -10.10 6.32
C GLY A 121 6.36 -9.00 5.43
N LEU A 122 6.20 -7.77 5.92
CA LEU A 122 5.86 -6.64 5.06
C LEU A 122 7.03 -6.29 4.13
N TYR A 123 8.23 -6.13 4.68
CA TYR A 123 9.42 -5.77 3.92
C TYR A 123 9.86 -6.90 2.98
N GLU A 124 9.76 -8.15 3.46
CA GLU A 124 10.19 -9.33 2.70
C GLU A 124 9.27 -9.70 1.54
N HIS A 125 7.96 -9.54 1.70
CA HIS A 125 6.97 -10.04 0.73
C HIS A 125 6.24 -8.93 -0.04
N TYR A 126 6.43 -7.66 0.31
CA TYR A 126 5.84 -6.55 -0.40
C TYR A 126 6.94 -5.72 -1.10
N SER A 127 7.39 -6.18 -2.28
CA SER A 127 8.52 -5.55 -2.99
C SER A 127 8.30 -4.06 -3.27
N LYS A 128 7.07 -3.67 -3.63
CA LYS A 128 6.72 -2.25 -3.83
C LYS A 128 6.77 -1.40 -2.56
N PHE A 129 6.77 -2.00 -1.38
CA PHE A 129 7.00 -1.28 -0.13
C PHE A 129 8.49 -1.10 0.16
N SER A 130 9.31 -2.11 -0.12
CA SER A 130 10.75 -2.05 0.15
C SER A 130 11.53 -1.21 -0.87
N THR A 131 10.94 -0.92 -2.04
CA THR A 131 11.54 -0.10 -3.09
C THR A 131 10.95 1.30 -3.25
N ALA A 132 9.95 1.68 -2.45
CA ALA A 132 9.23 2.96 -2.54
C ALA A 132 9.90 4.15 -1.84
#